data_AF-A0A952HDN6-F1
#
_entry.id   AF-A0A952HDN6-F1
#
_cell.length_a   1.000
_cell.length_b   1.000
_cell.length_c   1.000
_cell.angle_alpha   90.00
_cell.angle_beta   90.00
_cell.angle_gamma   90.00
#
_symmetry.space_group_name_H-M   'P 1'
#
loop_
_entity.id
_entity.type
_entity.pdbx_description
1 polymer ?
#
loop_
_entity_poly.entity_id
_entity_poly.type
_entity_poly.pdbx_seq_one_letter_code
_entity_poly.pdbx_strand_id
1 'polypeptide(L)'
;MTTTTFDLPRRHALQRRDTLDWAFAALVLLGGGYAFSRYHASMNVYEQGILLCAMPALIALGWFWKPLRLLSVAVGAATLLAIGLYAQHTDAFGADLAAGEKVFWLKYLLSSQSAILWMSLLFYMSMLFYWGGFFTGAGRNSVAEVVGSKLAWGGVFMALVGTLVRWYESHQIGPDIGHIPVSNLYEVFVLFCWLTTTFYLYYEARFATRSLGAYVMLVVSAAVSFLLWYTVAREAQEIQPLVPALQSWWMKIHVPANFIGYGSFSLAAMVA
;
A
#
# COMPACT_ATOMS: atom_id res chain seq x y z
N MET A 1 -30.51 -9.49 49.62
CA MET A 1 -30.49 -10.06 48.26
C MET A 1 -29.06 -10.02 47.76
N THR A 2 -28.40 -11.17 47.64
CA THR A 2 -27.07 -11.32 47.06
C THR A 2 -27.22 -11.50 45.55
N THR A 3 -26.88 -10.47 44.79
CA THR A 3 -26.90 -10.53 43.32
C THR A 3 -25.69 -11.31 42.85
N THR A 4 -25.88 -12.56 42.42
CA THR A 4 -24.85 -13.34 41.75
C THR A 4 -24.72 -12.87 40.31
N THR A 5 -23.68 -12.11 40.00
CA THR A 5 -23.30 -11.78 38.62
C THR A 5 -22.72 -13.02 37.94
N PHE A 6 -23.46 -13.59 36.99
CA PHE A 6 -22.93 -14.60 36.07
C PHE A 6 -22.07 -13.90 35.01
N ASP A 7 -20.76 -13.96 35.16
CA ASP A 7 -19.84 -13.58 34.09
C ASP A 7 -19.91 -14.65 32.99
N LEU A 8 -20.59 -14.32 31.88
CA LEU A 8 -20.60 -15.19 30.70
C LEU A 8 -19.14 -15.38 30.23
N PRO A 9 -18.72 -16.62 29.89
CA PRO A 9 -17.37 -16.87 29.42
C PRO A 9 -17.09 -15.96 28.22
N ARG A 10 -16.02 -15.17 28.30
CA ARG A 10 -15.56 -14.30 27.21
C ARG A 10 -15.35 -15.19 25.99
N ARG A 11 -16.28 -15.14 25.03
CA ARG A 11 -16.18 -15.87 23.75
C ARG A 11 -14.77 -15.69 23.20
N HIS A 12 -14.12 -16.80 22.85
CA HIS A 12 -12.75 -16.81 22.35
C HIS A 12 -12.60 -15.82 21.18
N ALA A 13 -11.45 -15.16 21.01
CA ALA A 13 -11.26 -14.13 19.98
C ALA A 13 -11.59 -14.61 18.54
N LEU A 14 -11.56 -15.94 18.32
CA LEU A 14 -11.92 -16.63 17.08
C LEU A 14 -13.45 -16.80 16.90
N GLN A 15 -14.22 -16.85 17.99
CA GLN A 15 -15.69 -16.99 17.98
C GLN A 15 -16.44 -15.67 17.77
N ARG A 16 -15.73 -14.54 17.71
CA ARG A 16 -16.28 -13.21 17.41
C ARG A 16 -16.16 -12.81 15.94
N ARG A 17 -15.69 -13.72 15.08
CA ARG A 17 -15.39 -13.46 13.66
C ARG A 17 -16.61 -13.68 12.79
N ASP A 18 -16.81 -12.77 11.84
CA ASP A 18 -17.90 -12.84 10.87
C ASP A 18 -17.51 -13.75 9.68
N THR A 19 -18.50 -14.20 8.91
CA THR A 19 -18.33 -14.96 7.67
C THR A 19 -17.32 -14.32 6.71
N LEU A 20 -17.35 -12.99 6.56
CA LEU A 20 -16.41 -12.23 5.73
C LEU A 20 -14.96 -12.27 6.27
N ASP A 21 -14.76 -12.39 7.58
CA ASP A 21 -13.41 -12.52 8.17
C ASP A 21 -12.78 -13.85 7.76
N TRP A 22 -13.56 -14.92 7.77
CA TRP A 22 -13.12 -16.25 7.34
C TRP A 22 -12.98 -16.36 5.83
N ALA A 23 -13.88 -15.76 5.06
CA ALA A 23 -13.76 -15.70 3.60
C ALA A 23 -12.48 -14.97 3.16
N PHE A 24 -12.16 -13.84 3.81
CA PHE A 24 -10.90 -13.12 3.58
C PHE A 24 -9.69 -13.99 3.93
N ALA A 25 -9.72 -14.67 5.09
CA ALA A 25 -8.63 -15.55 5.50
C ALA A 25 -8.42 -16.71 4.50
N ALA A 26 -9.52 -17.35 4.06
CA ALA A 26 -9.47 -18.40 3.05
C ALA A 26 -8.88 -17.88 1.73
N LEU A 27 -9.28 -16.69 1.28
CA LEU A 27 -8.74 -16.09 0.05
C LEU A 27 -7.22 -15.85 0.16
N VAL A 28 -6.73 -15.31 1.29
CA VAL A 28 -5.29 -15.10 1.53
C VAL A 28 -4.54 -16.43 1.54
N LEU A 29 -5.05 -17.45 2.24
CA LEU A 29 -4.41 -18.77 2.31
C LEU A 29 -4.40 -19.48 0.96
N LEU A 30 -5.50 -19.41 0.19
CA LEU A 30 -5.58 -20.00 -1.15
C LEU A 30 -4.62 -19.30 -2.12
N GLY A 31 -4.60 -17.97 -2.13
CA GLY A 31 -3.69 -17.19 -2.98
C GLY A 31 -2.22 -17.41 -2.63
N GLY A 32 -1.87 -17.33 -1.34
CA GLY A 32 -0.51 -17.57 -0.87
C GLY A 32 -0.07 -19.03 -1.03
N GLY A 33 -0.96 -19.99 -0.80
CA GLY A 33 -0.72 -21.41 -1.03
C GLY A 33 -0.51 -21.73 -2.51
N TYR A 34 -1.31 -21.13 -3.40
CA TYR A 34 -1.09 -21.23 -4.85
C TYR A 34 0.28 -20.66 -5.24
N ALA A 35 0.62 -19.45 -4.79
CA ALA A 35 1.92 -18.84 -5.06
C ALA A 35 3.09 -19.70 -4.55
N PHE A 36 2.98 -20.24 -3.33
CA PHE A 36 3.98 -21.14 -2.77
C PHE A 36 4.12 -22.41 -3.62
N SER A 37 3.01 -23.08 -3.94
CA SER A 37 3.03 -24.31 -4.76
C SER A 37 3.69 -24.08 -6.13
N ARG A 38 3.45 -22.92 -6.75
CA ARG A 38 3.93 -22.59 -8.10
C ARG A 38 5.37 -22.08 -8.16
N TYR A 39 5.82 -21.36 -7.12
CA TYR A 39 7.06 -20.58 -7.17
C TYR A 39 8.07 -20.89 -6.07
N HIS A 40 7.78 -21.78 -5.11
CA HIS A 40 8.73 -22.11 -4.02
C HIS A 40 10.11 -22.56 -4.54
N ALA A 41 10.17 -23.28 -5.66
CA ALA A 41 11.42 -23.71 -6.26
C ALA A 41 12.30 -22.55 -6.79
N SER A 42 11.68 -21.40 -7.06
CA SER A 42 12.37 -20.17 -7.48
C SER A 42 12.67 -19.22 -6.32
N MET A 43 12.23 -19.56 -5.09
CA MET A 43 12.39 -18.74 -3.89
C MET A 43 13.48 -19.31 -2.99
N ASN A 44 14.34 -18.45 -2.44
CA ASN A 44 15.25 -18.86 -1.37
C ASN A 44 14.50 -19.09 -0.04
N VAL A 45 15.18 -19.68 0.95
CA VAL A 45 14.61 -19.98 2.28
C VAL A 45 14.01 -18.75 2.95
N TYR A 46 14.63 -17.57 2.77
CA TYR A 46 14.12 -16.35 3.38
C TYR A 46 12.83 -15.87 2.73
N GLU A 47 12.73 -15.93 1.39
CA GLU A 47 11.51 -15.58 0.65
C GLU A 47 10.35 -16.51 0.97
N GLN A 48 10.62 -17.82 1.09
CA GLN A 48 9.64 -18.79 1.56
C GLN A 48 9.16 -18.44 2.97
N GLY A 49 10.08 -18.15 3.90
CA GLY A 49 9.75 -17.72 5.25
C GLY A 49 8.92 -16.44 5.29
N ILE A 50 9.28 -15.44 4.47
CA ILE A 50 8.54 -14.18 4.37
C ILE A 50 7.11 -14.43 3.86
N LEU A 51 6.92 -15.25 2.82
CA LEU A 51 5.60 -15.58 2.30
C LEU A 51 4.74 -16.30 3.35
N LEU A 52 5.33 -17.28 4.05
CA LEU A 52 4.65 -18.02 5.12
C LEU A 52 4.25 -17.12 6.30
N CYS A 53 5.05 -16.12 6.63
CA CYS A 53 4.74 -15.13 7.67
C CYS A 53 3.76 -14.05 7.19
N ALA A 54 3.82 -13.65 5.92
CA ALA A 54 2.96 -12.61 5.35
C ALA A 54 1.49 -13.02 5.33
N MET A 55 1.18 -14.29 5.05
CA MET A 55 -0.20 -14.81 5.07
C MET A 55 -0.92 -14.58 6.42
N PRO A 56 -0.44 -15.12 7.57
CA PRO A 56 -1.09 -14.89 8.85
C PRO A 56 -1.03 -13.43 9.30
N ALA A 57 0.02 -12.68 8.94
CA ALA A 57 0.10 -11.25 9.25
C ALA A 57 -0.98 -10.43 8.52
N LEU A 58 -1.20 -10.68 7.23
CA LEU A 58 -2.23 -10.02 6.44
C LEU A 58 -3.64 -10.37 6.93
N ILE A 59 -3.87 -11.64 7.29
CA ILE A 59 -5.11 -12.09 7.91
C ILE A 59 -5.36 -11.35 9.23
N ALA A 60 -4.35 -11.30 10.11
CA ALA A 60 -4.44 -10.61 11.38
C ALA A 60 -4.73 -9.11 11.20
N LEU A 61 -4.08 -8.45 10.23
CA LEU A 61 -4.33 -7.05 9.89
C LEU A 61 -5.75 -6.81 9.37
N GLY A 62 -6.25 -7.66 8.47
CA GLY A 62 -7.63 -7.57 7.96
C GLY A 62 -8.69 -7.79 9.06
N TRP A 63 -8.40 -8.67 10.02
CA TRP A 63 -9.23 -8.92 11.19
C TRP A 63 -9.14 -7.82 12.25
N PHE A 64 -8.01 -7.11 12.32
CA PHE A 64 -7.79 -5.99 13.21
C PHE A 64 -8.47 -4.72 12.70
N TRP A 65 -8.29 -4.39 11.42
CA TRP A 65 -8.87 -3.21 10.80
C TRP A 65 -9.58 -3.56 9.49
N LYS A 66 -10.92 -3.71 9.60
CA LYS A 66 -11.81 -4.20 8.54
C LYS A 66 -11.64 -3.54 7.16
N PRO A 67 -11.38 -2.22 7.02
CA PRO A 67 -11.17 -1.58 5.72
C PRO A 67 -9.98 -2.16 4.93
N LEU A 68 -8.94 -2.65 5.62
CA LEU A 68 -7.79 -3.25 4.96
C LEU A 68 -8.15 -4.50 4.15
N ARG A 69 -9.20 -5.24 4.53
CA ARG A 69 -9.65 -6.41 3.77
C ARG A 69 -10.03 -6.03 2.34
N LEU A 70 -10.85 -4.99 2.18
CA LEU A 70 -11.27 -4.53 0.86
C LEU A 70 -10.10 -3.95 0.09
N LEU A 71 -9.25 -3.16 0.75
CA LEU A 71 -8.03 -2.62 0.13
C LEU A 71 -7.15 -3.73 -0.41
N SER A 72 -6.83 -4.75 0.39
CA SER A 72 -5.97 -5.86 -0.01
C SER A 72 -6.54 -6.65 -1.19
N VAL A 73 -7.85 -6.93 -1.18
CA VAL A 73 -8.51 -7.64 -2.29
C VAL A 73 -8.52 -6.78 -3.56
N ALA A 74 -8.86 -5.50 -3.45
CA ALA A 74 -8.91 -4.59 -4.59
C ALA A 74 -7.51 -4.39 -5.20
N VAL A 75 -6.50 -4.15 -4.37
CA VAL A 75 -5.10 -4.02 -4.80
C VAL A 75 -4.63 -5.30 -5.46
N GLY A 76 -4.86 -6.47 -4.83
CA GLY A 76 -4.49 -7.76 -5.41
C GLY A 76 -5.15 -8.01 -6.76
N ALA A 77 -6.44 -7.72 -6.90
CA ALA A 77 -7.16 -7.85 -8.17
C ALA A 77 -6.62 -6.89 -9.24
N ALA A 78 -6.36 -5.63 -8.91
CA ALA A 78 -5.81 -4.64 -9.84
C ALA A 78 -4.38 -5.00 -10.29
N THR A 79 -3.53 -5.46 -9.37
CA THR A 79 -2.18 -5.91 -9.69
C THR A 79 -2.20 -7.17 -10.56
N LEU A 80 -3.05 -8.16 -10.26
CA LEU A 80 -3.18 -9.37 -11.09
C LEU A 80 -3.74 -9.05 -12.48
N LEU A 81 -4.67 -8.09 -12.58
CA LEU A 81 -5.16 -7.58 -13.86
C LEU A 81 -4.01 -6.94 -14.65
N ALA A 82 -3.18 -6.10 -14.03
CA ALA A 82 -2.03 -5.50 -14.68
C ALA A 82 -1.04 -6.57 -15.20
N ILE A 83 -0.70 -7.56 -14.37
CA ILE A 83 0.16 -8.69 -14.75
C ILE A 83 -0.46 -9.45 -15.94
N GLY A 84 -1.77 -9.72 -15.90
CA GLY A 84 -2.48 -10.38 -16.99
C GLY A 84 -2.46 -9.61 -18.30
N LEU A 85 -2.48 -8.27 -18.25
CA LEU A 85 -2.35 -7.41 -19.43
C LEU A 85 -0.93 -7.42 -20.00
N TYR A 86 0.10 -7.41 -19.15
CA TYR A 86 1.49 -7.55 -19.58
C TYR A 86 1.81 -8.94 -20.16
N ALA A 87 1.10 -9.98 -19.70
CA ALA A 87 1.30 -11.36 -20.13
C ALA A 87 0.61 -11.72 -21.47
N GLN A 88 -0.10 -10.81 -22.13
CA GLN A 88 -0.82 -11.10 -23.38
C GLN A 88 0.13 -11.41 -24.56
N HIS A 89 1.23 -10.69 -24.63
CA HIS A 89 2.32 -10.91 -25.57
C HIS A 89 3.59 -10.92 -24.75
N THR A 90 4.29 -12.05 -24.69
CA THR A 90 5.48 -12.17 -23.84
C THR A 90 6.74 -12.11 -24.67
N ASP A 91 7.74 -11.39 -24.18
CA ASP A 91 9.09 -11.39 -24.73
C ASP A 91 9.95 -12.51 -24.09
N ALA A 92 11.27 -12.43 -24.25
CA ALA A 92 12.21 -13.38 -23.66
C ALA A 92 12.26 -13.36 -22.12
N PHE A 93 11.72 -12.31 -21.48
CA PHE A 93 11.71 -12.11 -20.03
C PHE A 93 10.35 -12.38 -19.39
N GLY A 94 9.33 -12.73 -20.20
CA GLY A 94 8.04 -13.22 -19.72
C GLY A 94 6.89 -12.21 -19.73
N ALA A 95 7.10 -10.98 -20.23
CA ALA A 95 6.05 -9.97 -20.38
C ALA A 95 6.40 -8.87 -21.39
N ASP A 96 5.44 -8.33 -22.13
CA ASP A 96 5.65 -7.16 -23.00
C ASP A 96 5.56 -5.87 -22.18
N LEU A 97 6.69 -5.39 -21.64
CA LEU A 97 6.72 -4.12 -20.91
C LEU A 97 6.33 -2.92 -21.77
N ALA A 98 6.49 -2.99 -23.10
CA ALA A 98 6.03 -1.92 -24.00
C ALA A 98 4.49 -1.84 -24.09
N ALA A 99 3.76 -2.87 -23.61
CA ALA A 99 2.32 -2.79 -23.40
C ALA A 99 1.94 -1.67 -22.41
N GLY A 100 2.85 -1.30 -21.51
CA GLY A 100 2.71 -0.19 -20.58
C GLY A 100 2.44 1.16 -21.25
N GLU A 101 2.87 1.34 -22.50
CA GLU A 101 2.67 2.57 -23.27
C GLU A 101 1.55 2.48 -24.32
N LYS A 102 1.02 1.27 -24.55
CA LYS A 102 0.10 0.95 -25.66
C LYS A 102 -1.29 0.54 -25.17
N VAL A 103 -1.35 -0.32 -24.15
CA VAL A 103 -2.61 -0.85 -23.62
C VAL A 103 -3.25 0.20 -22.73
N PHE A 104 -4.49 0.59 -23.05
CA PHE A 104 -5.22 1.67 -22.39
C PHE A 104 -5.16 1.60 -20.85
N TRP A 105 -5.52 0.45 -20.27
CA TRP A 105 -5.57 0.28 -18.81
C TRP A 105 -4.20 0.36 -18.15
N LEU A 106 -3.16 -0.17 -18.79
CA LEU A 106 -1.79 -0.05 -18.29
C LEU A 106 -1.33 1.40 -18.39
N LYS A 107 -1.39 1.97 -19.59
CA LYS A 107 -0.92 3.32 -19.91
C LYS A 107 -1.53 4.38 -19.02
N TYR A 108 -2.82 4.31 -18.75
CA TYR A 108 -3.51 5.38 -18.04
C TYR A 108 -3.81 5.10 -16.58
N LEU A 109 -3.59 3.87 -16.06
CA LEU A 109 -4.03 3.56 -14.70
C LEU A 109 -3.14 2.56 -13.96
N LEU A 110 -2.82 1.43 -14.57
CA LEU A 110 -2.29 0.27 -13.86
C LEU A 110 -0.78 0.07 -13.97
N SER A 111 -0.10 0.66 -14.96
CA SER A 111 1.37 0.63 -14.99
C SER A 111 1.93 1.32 -13.76
N SER A 112 3.15 0.95 -13.34
CA SER A 112 3.70 1.48 -12.08
C SER A 112 3.76 3.02 -12.08
N GLN A 113 4.25 3.61 -13.16
CA GLN A 113 4.37 5.06 -13.31
C GLN A 113 3.01 5.75 -13.27
N SER A 114 2.04 5.26 -14.05
CA SER A 114 0.72 5.87 -14.12
C SER A 114 -0.03 5.76 -12.80
N ALA A 115 0.08 4.62 -12.11
CA ALA A 115 -0.52 4.44 -10.80
C ALA A 115 0.09 5.41 -9.76
N ILE A 116 1.40 5.63 -9.78
CA ILE A 116 2.08 6.57 -8.87
C ILE A 116 1.70 8.04 -9.20
N LEU A 117 1.48 8.37 -10.47
CA LEU A 117 0.96 9.69 -10.86
C LEU A 117 -0.47 9.90 -10.35
N TRP A 118 -1.34 8.89 -10.44
CA TRP A 118 -2.68 8.96 -9.86
C TRP A 118 -2.65 9.07 -8.35
N MET A 119 -1.79 8.33 -7.66
CA MET A 119 -1.54 8.51 -6.23
C MET A 119 -1.22 9.98 -5.91
N SER A 120 -0.26 10.56 -6.65
CA SER A 120 0.18 11.94 -6.45
C SER A 120 -0.98 12.93 -6.61
N LEU A 121 -1.77 12.80 -7.67
CA LEU A 121 -2.95 13.63 -7.91
C LEU A 121 -3.98 13.49 -6.78
N LEU A 122 -4.30 12.26 -6.39
CA LEU A 122 -5.30 11.99 -5.36
C LEU A 122 -4.88 12.50 -3.98
N PHE A 123 -3.60 12.45 -3.64
CA PHE A 123 -3.09 13.03 -2.40
C PHE A 123 -3.15 14.56 -2.37
N TYR A 124 -2.82 15.25 -3.47
CA TYR A 124 -3.04 16.70 -3.54
C TYR A 124 -4.52 17.07 -3.47
N MET A 125 -5.39 16.36 -4.18
CA MET A 125 -6.82 16.60 -4.10
C MET A 125 -7.32 16.37 -2.66
N SER A 126 -6.91 15.26 -2.04
CA SER A 126 -7.21 14.97 -0.64
C SER A 126 -6.81 16.11 0.28
N MET A 127 -5.58 16.63 0.17
CA MET A 127 -5.09 17.78 0.92
C MET A 127 -6.01 19.00 0.77
N LEU A 128 -6.36 19.36 -0.47
CA LEU A 128 -7.23 20.51 -0.75
C LEU A 128 -8.62 20.34 -0.12
N PHE A 129 -9.20 19.14 -0.20
CA PHE A 129 -10.50 18.84 0.37
C PHE A 129 -10.49 18.86 1.91
N TYR A 130 -9.44 18.34 2.54
CA TYR A 130 -9.27 18.45 4.00
C TYR A 130 -9.15 19.91 4.45
N TRP A 131 -8.33 20.72 3.78
CA TRP A 131 -8.19 22.14 4.11
C TRP A 131 -9.46 22.94 3.83
N GLY A 132 -10.13 22.70 2.70
CA GLY A 132 -11.42 23.31 2.39
C GLY A 132 -12.46 22.98 3.46
N GLY A 133 -12.53 21.72 3.89
CA GLY A 133 -13.39 21.31 4.99
C GLY A 133 -13.06 21.99 6.32
N PHE A 134 -11.77 22.07 6.66
CA PHE A 134 -11.27 22.72 7.87
C PHE A 134 -11.70 24.20 7.95
N PHE A 135 -11.54 24.97 6.86
CA PHE A 135 -11.88 26.40 6.85
C PHE A 135 -13.38 26.68 6.81
N THR A 136 -14.19 25.78 6.25
CA THR A 136 -15.65 25.96 6.22
C THR A 136 -16.32 25.84 7.59
N GLY A 137 -15.61 25.36 8.62
CA GLY A 137 -16.08 25.36 10.01
C GLY A 137 -17.34 24.53 10.25
N ALA A 138 -17.72 23.63 9.33
CA ALA A 138 -19.00 22.92 9.31
C ALA A 138 -19.14 21.80 10.39
N GLY A 139 -18.43 21.90 11.51
CA GLY A 139 -18.39 20.90 12.56
C GLY A 139 -17.60 19.63 12.18
N ARG A 140 -17.56 18.65 13.09
CA ARG A 140 -16.93 17.35 12.84
C ARG A 140 -17.67 16.68 11.66
N ASN A 141 -16.98 16.44 10.54
CA ASN A 141 -17.47 15.75 9.32
C ASN A 141 -18.09 16.66 8.25
N SER A 142 -17.40 17.70 7.83
CA SER A 142 -17.79 18.40 6.59
C SER A 142 -17.78 17.43 5.39
N VAL A 143 -18.66 17.67 4.41
CA VAL A 143 -18.68 16.86 3.17
C VAL A 143 -17.29 16.87 2.49
N ALA A 144 -16.60 18.00 2.56
CA ALA A 144 -15.26 18.16 2.01
C ALA A 144 -14.24 17.24 2.71
N GLU A 145 -14.22 17.17 4.05
CA GLU A 145 -13.36 16.23 4.80
C GLU A 145 -13.65 14.76 4.46
N VAL A 146 -14.92 14.40 4.25
CA VAL A 146 -15.30 13.04 3.84
C VAL A 146 -14.79 12.71 2.44
N VAL A 147 -14.89 13.67 1.51
CA VAL A 147 -14.32 13.52 0.16
C VAL A 147 -12.80 13.42 0.24
N GLY A 148 -12.14 14.24 1.07
CA GLY A 148 -10.70 14.16 1.33
C GLY A 148 -10.27 12.77 1.80
N SER A 149 -10.99 12.19 2.76
CA SER A 149 -10.75 10.83 3.26
C SER A 149 -10.90 9.75 2.17
N LYS A 150 -11.93 9.85 1.33
CA LYS A 150 -12.11 8.92 0.20
C LYS A 150 -10.99 9.06 -0.84
N LEU A 151 -10.55 10.28 -1.12
CA LEU A 151 -9.43 10.54 -2.03
C LEU A 151 -8.11 10.02 -1.45
N ALA A 152 -7.88 10.18 -0.14
CA ALA A 152 -6.73 9.58 0.55
C ALA A 152 -6.72 8.05 0.44
N TRP A 153 -7.87 7.39 0.65
CA TRP A 153 -8.00 5.95 0.40
C TRP A 153 -7.70 5.58 -1.05
N GLY A 154 -8.21 6.36 -2.02
CA GLY A 154 -7.90 6.19 -3.43
C GLY A 154 -6.40 6.32 -3.73
N GLY A 155 -5.73 7.32 -3.14
CA GLY A 155 -4.29 7.51 -3.29
C GLY A 155 -3.49 6.35 -2.70
N VAL A 156 -3.86 5.85 -1.52
CA VAL A 156 -3.25 4.64 -0.94
C VAL A 156 -3.43 3.42 -1.84
N PHE A 157 -4.63 3.23 -2.39
CA PHE A 157 -4.90 2.16 -3.35
C PHE A 157 -3.99 2.25 -4.57
N MET A 158 -3.91 3.43 -5.22
CA MET A 158 -3.08 3.63 -6.40
C MET A 158 -1.59 3.48 -6.09
N ALA A 159 -1.14 3.94 -4.92
CA ALA A 159 0.24 3.77 -4.47
C ALA A 159 0.61 2.28 -4.35
N LEU A 160 -0.23 1.49 -3.67
CA LEU A 160 0.00 0.06 -3.48
C LEU A 160 -0.03 -0.70 -4.81
N VAL A 161 -0.97 -0.38 -5.70
CA VAL A 161 -1.00 -0.95 -7.06
C VAL A 161 0.30 -0.61 -7.79
N GLY A 162 0.71 0.66 -7.80
CA GLY A 162 1.94 1.11 -8.44
C GLY A 162 3.18 0.43 -7.88
N THR A 163 3.29 0.28 -6.55
CA THR A 163 4.37 -0.43 -5.87
C THR A 163 4.41 -1.91 -6.28
N LEU A 164 3.28 -2.63 -6.22
CA LEU A 164 3.26 -4.07 -6.55
C LEU A 164 3.47 -4.34 -8.05
N VAL A 165 2.91 -3.50 -8.93
CA VAL A 165 3.17 -3.60 -10.37
C VAL A 165 4.61 -3.27 -10.69
N ARG A 166 5.23 -2.29 -10.01
CA ARG A 166 6.66 -2.00 -10.14
C ARG A 166 7.53 -3.19 -9.73
N TRP A 167 7.12 -3.90 -8.68
CA TRP A 167 7.81 -5.12 -8.26
C TRP A 167 7.79 -6.18 -9.37
N TYR A 168 6.65 -6.35 -10.05
CA TYR A 168 6.57 -7.23 -11.21
C TYR A 168 7.43 -6.72 -12.36
N GLU A 169 7.26 -5.47 -12.78
CA GLU A 169 7.99 -4.85 -13.89
C GLU A 169 9.51 -4.98 -13.71
N SER A 170 10.05 -4.77 -12.49
CA SER A 170 11.49 -4.89 -12.23
C SER A 170 12.05 -6.29 -12.53
N HIS A 171 11.26 -7.34 -12.31
CA HIS A 171 11.66 -8.72 -12.58
C HIS A 171 11.58 -9.09 -14.07
N GLN A 172 10.90 -8.29 -14.90
CA GLN A 172 10.74 -8.55 -16.33
C GLN A 172 11.72 -7.75 -17.22
N ILE A 173 12.60 -6.93 -16.63
CA ILE A 173 13.57 -6.11 -17.41
C ILE A 173 14.84 -6.90 -17.75
N GLY A 174 15.35 -7.71 -16.83
CA GLY A 174 16.57 -8.47 -17.05
C GLY A 174 17.06 -9.24 -15.82
N PRO A 175 18.01 -10.17 -16.00
CA PRO A 175 18.64 -10.86 -14.88
C PRO A 175 19.31 -9.83 -13.96
N ASP A 176 19.11 -9.97 -12.65
CA ASP A 176 19.66 -9.13 -11.58
C ASP A 176 19.08 -7.71 -11.43
N ILE A 177 18.04 -7.34 -12.18
CA ILE A 177 17.31 -6.07 -12.01
C ILE A 177 16.12 -6.23 -11.06
N GLY A 178 15.54 -7.44 -10.95
CA GLY A 178 14.37 -7.69 -10.11
C GLY A 178 14.62 -7.40 -8.63
N HIS A 179 13.81 -6.53 -8.04
CA HIS A 179 13.88 -6.20 -6.62
C HIS A 179 12.55 -5.74 -6.03
N ILE A 180 12.48 -5.83 -4.70
CA ILE A 180 11.40 -5.24 -3.92
C ILE A 180 11.49 -3.70 -4.01
N PRO A 181 10.38 -2.99 -4.30
CA PRO A 181 10.33 -1.54 -4.53
C PRO A 181 10.51 -0.72 -3.24
N VAL A 182 11.68 -0.84 -2.62
CA VAL A 182 12.16 -0.10 -1.44
C VAL A 182 13.66 0.21 -1.56
N SER A 183 14.20 0.18 -2.79
CA SER A 183 15.65 0.14 -3.04
C SER A 183 16.25 1.49 -3.41
N ASN A 184 15.46 2.45 -3.87
CA ASN A 184 15.91 3.82 -4.20
C ASN A 184 15.06 4.89 -3.50
N LEU A 185 15.53 6.14 -3.56
CA LEU A 185 14.87 7.27 -2.91
C LEU A 185 13.44 7.51 -3.42
N TYR A 186 13.19 7.28 -4.71
CA TYR A 186 11.87 7.41 -5.30
C TYR A 186 10.88 6.41 -4.68
N GLU A 187 11.23 5.13 -4.67
CA GLU A 187 10.41 4.04 -4.11
C GLU A 187 10.13 4.23 -2.63
N VAL A 188 11.16 4.66 -1.90
CA VAL A 188 11.08 4.92 -0.47
C VAL A 188 10.15 6.10 -0.16
N PHE A 189 10.09 7.14 -1.00
CA PHE A 189 9.13 8.24 -0.85
C PHE A 189 7.69 7.80 -1.16
N VAL A 190 7.49 6.93 -2.15
CA VAL A 190 6.17 6.31 -2.40
C VAL A 190 5.73 5.52 -1.17
N LEU A 191 6.63 4.70 -0.60
CA LEU A 191 6.40 3.96 0.65
C LEU A 191 5.98 4.90 1.79
N PHE A 192 6.75 5.98 2.00
CA PHE A 192 6.46 6.98 3.03
C PHE A 192 5.06 7.60 2.85
N CYS A 193 4.68 7.95 1.62
CA CYS A 193 3.39 8.60 1.34
C CYS A 193 2.21 7.69 1.68
N TRP A 194 2.17 6.46 1.16
CA TRP A 194 1.02 5.58 1.39
C TRP A 194 0.98 5.07 2.84
N LEU A 195 2.13 4.83 3.46
CA LEU A 195 2.19 4.35 4.84
C LEU A 195 1.72 5.41 5.84
N THR A 196 2.22 6.64 5.71
CA THR A 196 1.82 7.77 6.54
C THR A 196 0.33 8.06 6.38
N THR A 197 -0.18 8.04 5.15
CA THR A 197 -1.60 8.23 4.86
C THR A 197 -2.46 7.11 5.44
N THR A 198 -2.01 5.86 5.34
CA THR A 198 -2.72 4.69 5.91
C THR A 198 -2.83 4.78 7.43
N PHE A 199 -1.75 5.14 8.11
CA PHE A 199 -1.77 5.35 9.56
C PHE A 199 -2.68 6.52 9.96
N TYR A 200 -2.67 7.61 9.19
CA TYR A 200 -3.61 8.69 9.40
C TYR A 200 -5.06 8.23 9.25
N LEU A 201 -5.40 7.51 8.19
CA LEU A 201 -6.75 6.98 7.98
C LEU A 201 -7.19 6.02 9.09
N TYR A 202 -6.25 5.26 9.67
CA TYR A 202 -6.50 4.46 10.87
C TYR A 202 -6.86 5.33 12.07
N TYR A 203 -6.09 6.39 12.34
CA TYR A 203 -6.37 7.31 13.45
C TYR A 203 -7.64 8.14 13.23
N GLU A 204 -7.90 8.56 12.00
CA GLU A 204 -9.15 9.22 11.61
C GLU A 204 -10.34 8.32 11.97
N ALA A 205 -10.28 7.03 11.61
CA ALA A 205 -11.33 6.06 11.93
C ALA A 205 -11.42 5.78 13.45
N ARG A 206 -10.28 5.74 14.15
CA ARG A 206 -10.24 5.43 15.59
C ARG A 206 -10.78 6.55 16.47
N PHE A 207 -10.45 7.80 16.13
CA PHE A 207 -10.78 8.97 16.94
C PHE A 207 -11.96 9.79 16.41
N ALA A 208 -12.47 9.46 15.21
CA ALA A 208 -13.56 10.17 14.56
C ALA A 208 -13.29 11.69 14.47
N THR A 209 -12.06 12.02 14.08
CA THR A 209 -11.56 13.40 13.93
C THR A 209 -10.85 13.51 12.59
N ARG A 210 -11.50 14.21 11.64
CA ARG A 210 -11.03 14.38 10.27
C ARG A 210 -10.22 15.67 10.06
N SER A 211 -10.33 16.63 10.96
CA SER A 211 -9.62 17.91 10.88
C SER A 211 -8.10 17.75 10.89
N LEU A 212 -7.58 16.69 11.52
CA LEU A 212 -6.15 16.35 11.51
C LEU A 212 -5.63 16.03 10.10
N GLY A 213 -6.51 15.63 9.17
CA GLY A 213 -6.13 15.33 7.79
C GLY A 213 -5.55 16.53 7.05
N ALA A 214 -5.98 17.75 7.37
CA ALA A 214 -5.42 18.96 6.77
C ALA A 214 -3.91 19.07 7.02
N TYR A 215 -3.47 18.77 8.25
CA TYR A 215 -2.07 18.85 8.65
C TYR A 215 -1.26 17.66 8.13
N VAL A 216 -1.77 16.43 8.29
CA VAL A 216 -1.04 15.26 7.83
C VAL A 216 -0.85 15.29 6.32
N MET A 217 -1.89 15.67 5.56
CA MET A 217 -1.80 15.71 4.10
C MET A 217 -0.85 16.79 3.59
N LEU A 218 -0.46 17.80 4.38
CA LEU A 218 0.62 18.72 4.00
C LEU A 218 1.96 17.99 3.92
N VAL A 219 2.29 17.17 4.93
CA VAL A 219 3.54 16.39 4.94
C VAL A 219 3.55 15.38 3.79
N VAL A 220 2.43 14.68 3.57
CA VAL A 220 2.29 13.76 2.45
C VAL A 220 2.43 14.50 1.11
N SER A 221 1.78 15.65 0.95
CA SER A 221 1.86 16.44 -0.28
C SER A 221 3.24 17.03 -0.52
N ALA A 222 3.98 17.40 0.54
CA ALA A 222 5.38 17.81 0.42
C ALA A 222 6.28 16.65 -0.05
N ALA A 223 6.05 15.44 0.46
CA ALA A 223 6.74 14.25 -0.02
C ALA A 223 6.39 13.93 -1.49
N VAL A 224 5.13 14.12 -1.89
CA VAL A 224 4.71 14.02 -3.31
C VAL A 224 5.38 15.10 -4.16
N SER A 225 5.46 16.36 -3.71
CA SER A 225 6.18 17.42 -4.42
C SER A 225 7.64 17.04 -4.66
N PHE A 226 8.31 16.52 -3.62
CA PHE A 226 9.68 16.02 -3.74
C PHE A 226 9.78 14.87 -4.73
N LEU A 227 8.85 13.90 -4.67
CA LEU A 227 8.80 12.76 -5.60
C LEU A 227 8.68 13.23 -7.05
N LEU A 228 7.76 14.16 -7.35
CA LEU A 228 7.55 14.69 -8.69
C LEU A 228 8.76 15.51 -9.18
N TRP A 229 9.33 16.35 -8.32
CA TRP A 229 10.56 17.07 -8.64
C TRP A 229 11.72 16.11 -8.92
N TYR A 230 11.91 15.10 -8.09
CA TYR A 230 12.99 14.11 -8.21
C TYR A 230 12.84 13.28 -9.50
N THR A 231 11.60 12.94 -9.87
CA THR A 231 11.26 12.30 -11.15
C THR A 231 11.72 13.16 -12.33
N VAL A 232 11.32 14.43 -12.38
CA VAL A 232 11.64 15.32 -13.51
C VAL A 232 13.12 15.72 -13.54
N ALA A 233 13.73 15.98 -12.40
CA ALA A 233 15.10 16.50 -12.32
C ALA A 233 16.18 15.41 -12.40
N ARG A 234 15.85 14.16 -12.07
CA ARG A 234 16.82 13.06 -11.95
C ARG A 234 16.41 11.78 -12.68
N GLU A 235 15.32 11.80 -13.44
CA GLU A 235 14.78 10.64 -14.16
C GLU A 235 14.58 9.40 -13.26
N ALA A 236 14.28 9.64 -11.98
CA ALA A 236 14.30 8.62 -10.94
C ALA A 236 13.17 7.57 -11.03
N GLN A 237 12.22 7.74 -11.95
CA GLN A 237 11.21 6.75 -12.28
C GLN A 237 11.78 5.50 -12.95
N GLU A 238 12.95 5.61 -13.58
CA GLU A 238 13.62 4.49 -14.25
C GLU A 238 14.04 3.41 -13.24
N ILE A 239 13.83 2.15 -13.62
CA ILE A 239 14.25 1.01 -12.79
C ILE A 239 15.71 0.71 -13.13
N GLN A 240 16.60 1.05 -12.19
CA GLN A 240 18.04 0.83 -12.35
C GLN A 240 18.50 -0.42 -11.56
N PRO A 241 19.61 -1.06 -11.97
CA PRO A 241 20.22 -2.12 -11.19
C PRO A 241 20.62 -1.64 -9.80
N LEU A 242 20.50 -2.51 -8.79
CA LEU A 242 20.88 -2.14 -7.42
C LEU A 242 22.40 -1.95 -7.33
N VAL A 243 22.81 -0.88 -6.64
CA VAL A 243 24.22 -0.72 -6.25
C VAL A 243 24.65 -1.86 -5.32
N PRO A 244 25.90 -2.36 -5.40
CA PRO A 244 26.34 -3.55 -4.66
C PRO A 244 26.12 -3.48 -3.14
N ALA A 245 26.16 -2.28 -2.55
CA ALA A 245 25.91 -2.07 -1.13
C ALA A 245 24.46 -2.36 -0.67
N LEU A 246 23.51 -2.42 -1.61
CA LEU A 246 22.08 -2.65 -1.35
C LEU A 246 21.65 -4.11 -1.58
N GLN A 247 22.53 -5.01 -1.98
CA GLN A 247 22.20 -6.42 -2.24
C GLN A 247 22.01 -7.28 -0.96
N SER A 248 21.71 -6.66 0.19
CA SER A 248 21.58 -7.34 1.49
C SER A 248 20.13 -7.70 1.82
N TRP A 249 19.91 -8.93 2.32
CA TRP A 249 18.60 -9.35 2.85
C TRP A 249 18.11 -8.46 4.00
N TRP A 250 19.02 -7.89 4.79
CA TRP A 250 18.68 -6.98 5.88
C TRP A 250 17.90 -5.76 5.38
N MET A 251 18.18 -5.28 4.16
CA MET A 251 17.48 -4.14 3.55
C MET A 251 15.98 -4.36 3.41
N LYS A 252 15.58 -5.58 3.02
CA LYS A 252 14.17 -5.97 2.85
C LYS A 252 13.36 -5.86 4.15
N ILE A 253 14.02 -5.85 5.32
CA ILE A 253 13.36 -5.77 6.64
C ILE A 253 13.55 -4.40 7.28
N HIS A 254 14.79 -3.92 7.41
CA HIS A 254 15.05 -2.73 8.21
C HIS A 254 14.55 -1.44 7.54
N VAL A 255 14.59 -1.35 6.20
CA VAL A 255 14.12 -0.15 5.50
C VAL A 255 12.61 0.02 5.71
N PRO A 256 11.73 -0.96 5.43
CA PRO A 256 10.32 -0.85 5.78
C PRO A 256 10.06 -0.56 7.27
N ALA A 257 10.82 -1.19 8.17
CA ALA A 257 10.69 -0.94 9.61
C ALA A 257 11.03 0.52 10.00
N ASN A 258 12.09 1.09 9.41
CA ASN A 258 12.45 2.49 9.60
C ASN A 258 11.33 3.42 9.11
N PHE A 259 10.70 3.10 7.98
CA PHE A 259 9.61 3.91 7.44
C PHE A 259 8.32 3.80 8.25
N ILE A 260 8.03 2.66 8.88
CA ILE A 260 6.98 2.56 9.90
C ILE A 260 7.25 3.53 11.05
N GLY A 261 8.50 3.58 11.51
CA GLY A 261 8.97 4.54 12.52
C GLY A 261 8.77 5.99 12.07
N TYR A 262 9.23 6.35 10.87
CA TYR A 262 9.11 7.73 10.35
C TYR A 262 7.65 8.14 10.11
N GLY A 263 6.82 7.28 9.51
CA GLY A 263 5.41 7.59 9.32
C GLY A 263 4.68 7.80 10.65
N SER A 264 4.95 6.96 11.65
CA SER A 264 4.39 7.12 13.00
C SER A 264 4.89 8.40 13.69
N PHE A 265 6.18 8.72 13.53
CA PHE A 265 6.79 9.93 14.07
C PHE A 265 6.23 11.20 13.41
N SER A 266 6.08 11.23 12.09
CA SER A 266 5.47 12.35 11.36
C SER A 266 4.04 12.59 11.82
N LEU A 267 3.25 11.53 12.07
CA LEU A 267 1.92 11.68 12.63
C LEU A 267 1.95 12.25 14.05
N ALA A 268 2.83 11.72 14.92
CA ALA A 268 2.99 12.25 16.27
C ALA A 268 3.35 13.75 16.26
N ALA A 269 4.24 14.17 15.37
CA ALA A 269 4.65 15.57 15.22
C ALA A 269 3.53 16.50 14.70
N MET A 270 2.53 15.98 13.97
CA MET A 270 1.42 16.79 13.44
C MET A 270 0.22 16.87 14.40
N VAL A 271 0.15 15.98 15.39
CA VAL A 271 -0.98 15.88 16.34
C VAL A 271 -0.62 16.42 17.73
N ALA A 272 0.67 16.62 18.01
CA ALA A 272 1.19 17.24 19.24
C ALA A 272 1.07 18.78 19.20
#